data_AF-A0A1H9EMC8-F1
#
_entry.id   AF-A0A1H9EMC8-F1
#
_cell.length_a   1.000
_cell.length_b   1.000
_cell.length_c   1.000
_cell.angle_alpha   90.00
_cell.angle_beta   90.00
_cell.angle_gamma   90.00
#
_symmetry.space_group_name_H-M   'P 1'
#
loop_
_entity.id
_entity.type
_entity.pdbx_description
1 polymer ?
#
loop_
_entity_poly.entity_id
_entity_poly.type
_entity_poly.pdbx_seq_one_letter_code
_entity_poly.pdbx_strand_id
1 'polypeptide(L)'
;MELRRDCAITAPTLDGRTRHKLRGRVFKGRQLSGDEAEWVVLDVVHDAVNLLLHINDDPTHLFGYRLWPTTPPRLARKITNRIMVFREHVNDLFGSPQNPFISADGDAPWTFTTRQFRRTLAWHIAHQPFGVVAGARQYHHAKVTMFEGYAGTSDSGFAAEVAAEETVAMLDYVEDLYRDWNDGAHSGGGAAERIDAEFQRIRRELGDLPGVVSDELRLRTMLRHLTKTLHPGTLNDCFFNAATAVCVKRATVVGRPVPQHNMCLRCPNARRSAVHRPRLATARDQALDLQTSCTKAGPVPQLQHIALTGYITELDRLIGDLDGEQVQP
;
A
#
# COMPACT_ATOMS: atom_id res chain seq x y z
N MET A 1 -22.71 -2.60 10.68
CA MET A 1 -21.63 -3.53 11.02
C MET A 1 -21.76 -3.81 12.49
N GLU A 2 -21.59 -5.06 12.89
CA GLU A 2 -21.60 -5.51 14.28
C GLU A 2 -20.20 -6.02 14.61
N LEU A 3 -19.56 -5.42 15.62
CA LEU A 3 -18.31 -5.92 16.19
C LEU A 3 -18.59 -6.39 17.61
N ARG A 4 -18.25 -7.64 17.89
CA ARG A 4 -18.34 -8.24 19.22
C ARG A 4 -17.08 -7.95 20.03
N ARG A 5 -17.09 -8.26 21.32
CA ARG A 5 -15.93 -8.00 22.19
C ARG A 5 -14.68 -8.79 21.78
N ASP A 6 -14.85 -9.96 21.17
CA ASP A 6 -13.79 -10.82 20.64
C ASP A 6 -13.39 -10.49 19.18
N CYS A 7 -13.78 -9.30 18.67
CA CYS A 7 -13.52 -8.94 17.28
C CYS A 7 -12.04 -8.73 16.93
N ALA A 8 -11.20 -8.38 17.89
CA ALA A 8 -9.80 -8.05 17.67
C ALA A 8 -8.93 -9.32 17.69
N ILE A 9 -8.18 -9.53 16.59
CA ILE A 9 -7.41 -10.74 16.38
C ILE A 9 -6.03 -10.37 15.87
N THR A 10 -5.03 -11.01 16.44
CA THR A 10 -3.64 -10.93 15.99
C THR A 10 -3.27 -12.24 15.33
N ALA A 11 -2.74 -12.19 14.11
CA ALA A 11 -2.26 -13.37 13.40
C ALA A 11 -0.86 -13.13 12.84
N PRO A 12 0.07 -14.09 12.94
CA PRO A 12 1.34 -14.00 12.23
C PRO A 12 1.08 -14.03 10.72
N THR A 13 1.84 -13.22 9.99
CA THR A 13 1.95 -13.34 8.53
C THR A 13 3.00 -14.39 8.18
N LEU A 14 2.93 -14.88 6.95
CA LEU A 14 3.92 -15.82 6.40
C LEU A 14 5.35 -15.27 6.52
N ASP A 15 5.51 -13.95 6.46
CA ASP A 15 6.78 -13.23 6.52
C ASP A 15 7.23 -12.96 7.99
N GLY A 16 6.59 -13.58 8.99
CA GLY A 16 6.90 -13.41 10.42
C GLY A 16 6.40 -12.10 11.06
N ARG A 17 5.84 -11.17 10.27
CA ARG A 17 5.26 -9.92 10.80
C ARG A 17 3.89 -10.16 11.44
N THR A 18 3.56 -9.37 12.45
CA THR A 18 2.24 -9.39 13.07
C THR A 18 1.20 -8.68 12.21
N ARG A 19 0.05 -9.33 11.95
CA ARG A 19 -1.10 -8.70 11.30
C ARG A 19 -2.25 -8.55 12.28
N HIS A 20 -2.69 -7.31 12.45
CA HIS A 20 -3.87 -6.97 13.25
C HIS A 20 -5.13 -7.02 12.38
N LYS A 21 -6.17 -7.67 12.90
CA LYS A 21 -7.42 -7.89 12.19
C LYS A 21 -8.61 -7.61 13.09
N LEU A 22 -9.70 -7.18 12.46
CA LEU A 22 -11.01 -7.11 13.10
C LEU A 22 -11.96 -8.07 12.38
N ARG A 23 -12.80 -8.80 13.12
CA ARG A 23 -13.88 -9.63 12.60
C ARG A 23 -15.24 -9.14 13.08
N GLY A 24 -16.25 -9.28 12.24
CA GLY A 24 -17.62 -8.99 12.62
C GLY A 24 -18.60 -9.16 11.48
N ARG A 25 -19.83 -8.68 11.65
CA ARG A 25 -20.91 -8.88 10.68
C ARG A 25 -21.28 -7.62 9.92
N VAL A 26 -21.52 -7.76 8.62
CA VAL A 26 -21.99 -6.70 7.73
C VAL A 26 -23.40 -7.00 7.26
N PHE A 27 -24.30 -6.03 7.43
CA PHE A 27 -25.72 -6.16 7.07
C PHE A 27 -26.11 -5.35 5.83
N LYS A 28 -25.35 -4.30 5.50
CA LYS A 28 -25.69 -3.40 4.40
C LYS A 28 -25.55 -4.13 3.07
N GLY A 29 -26.66 -4.29 2.35
CA GLY A 29 -26.70 -5.00 1.06
C GLY A 29 -26.53 -6.52 1.17
N ARG A 30 -26.72 -7.10 2.37
CA ARG A 30 -26.57 -8.54 2.67
C ARG A 30 -27.89 -9.13 3.19
N GLN A 31 -27.89 -10.43 3.47
CA GLN A 31 -29.02 -11.10 4.12
C GLN A 31 -29.30 -10.53 5.52
N LEU A 32 -30.52 -10.72 6.03
CA LEU A 32 -30.93 -10.23 7.35
C LEU A 32 -30.07 -10.79 8.50
N SER A 33 -29.51 -11.99 8.33
CA SER A 33 -28.57 -12.62 9.27
C SER A 33 -27.20 -11.93 9.32
N GLY A 34 -26.91 -11.06 8.35
CA GLY A 34 -25.59 -10.49 8.10
C GLY A 34 -24.60 -11.52 7.56
N ASP A 35 -23.54 -11.02 6.94
CA ASP A 35 -22.41 -11.84 6.49
C ASP A 35 -21.20 -11.57 7.39
N GLU A 36 -20.46 -12.63 7.73
CA GLU A 36 -19.17 -12.50 8.41
C GLU A 36 -18.17 -11.79 7.50
N ALA A 37 -17.38 -10.89 8.08
CA ALA A 37 -16.39 -10.09 7.39
C ALA A 37 -15.14 -9.90 8.26
N GLU A 38 -14.01 -9.71 7.59
CA GLU A 38 -12.71 -9.49 8.22
C GLU A 38 -12.04 -8.28 7.58
N TRP A 39 -11.48 -7.41 8.42
CA TRP A 39 -10.69 -6.24 8.04
C TRP A 39 -9.27 -6.40 8.55
N VAL A 40 -8.29 -5.97 7.74
CA VAL A 40 -6.92 -5.75 8.22
C VAL A 40 -6.83 -4.30 8.68
N VAL A 41 -6.25 -4.09 9.86
CA VAL A 41 -6.14 -2.76 10.47
C VAL A 41 -4.71 -2.49 10.91
N LEU A 42 -4.39 -1.22 11.12
CA LEU A 42 -3.13 -0.81 11.73
C LEU A 42 -3.11 -1.20 13.23
N ASP A 43 -1.91 -1.31 13.78
CA ASP A 43 -1.66 -1.51 15.21
C ASP A 43 -2.41 -0.50 16.09
N VAL A 44 -2.35 0.80 15.74
CA VAL A 44 -3.04 1.87 16.48
C VAL A 44 -4.56 1.68 16.54
N VAL A 45 -5.15 1.09 15.50
CA VAL A 45 -6.59 0.77 15.49
C VAL A 45 -6.88 -0.41 16.42
N HIS A 46 -5.99 -1.40 16.43
CA HIS A 46 -6.08 -2.54 17.33
C HIS A 46 -5.96 -2.11 18.79
N ASP A 47 -5.03 -1.19 19.09
CA ASP A 47 -4.88 -0.59 20.42
C ASP A 47 -6.08 0.25 20.83
N ALA A 48 -6.66 1.01 19.89
CA ALA A 48 -7.90 1.75 20.14
C ALA A 48 -9.07 0.80 20.48
N VAL A 49 -9.16 -0.36 19.82
CA VAL A 49 -10.15 -1.39 20.16
C VAL A 49 -9.89 -1.98 21.55
N ASN A 50 -8.63 -2.26 21.89
CA ASN A 50 -8.25 -2.74 23.22
C ASN A 50 -8.62 -1.72 24.30
N LEU A 51 -8.34 -0.43 24.10
CA LEU A 51 -8.75 0.63 25.00
C LEU A 51 -10.28 0.69 25.12
N LEU A 52 -10.99 0.59 24.01
CA LEU A 52 -12.44 0.60 23.99
C LEU A 52 -13.04 -0.58 24.78
N LEU A 53 -12.42 -1.76 24.76
CA LEU A 53 -12.82 -2.90 25.58
C LEU A 53 -12.70 -2.63 27.08
N HIS A 54 -11.74 -1.82 27.50
CA HIS A 54 -11.53 -1.47 28.91
C HIS A 54 -12.56 -0.45 29.41
N ILE A 55 -12.97 0.50 28.56
CA ILE A 55 -13.85 1.61 28.96
C ILE A 55 -15.33 1.36 28.63
N ASN A 56 -15.64 0.33 27.85
CA ASN A 56 -17.00 0.04 27.42
C ASN A 56 -17.61 -1.16 28.15
N ASP A 57 -18.71 -0.90 28.86
CA ASP A 57 -19.36 -1.86 29.77
C ASP A 57 -20.37 -2.79 29.08
N ASP A 58 -20.55 -2.69 27.76
CA ASP A 58 -21.47 -3.58 27.06
C ASP A 58 -20.89 -5.00 26.94
N PRO A 59 -21.62 -6.05 27.39
CA PRO A 59 -21.10 -7.41 27.43
C PRO A 59 -21.03 -8.08 26.04
N THR A 60 -21.64 -7.49 25.02
CA THR A 60 -21.88 -8.15 23.73
C THR A 60 -21.23 -7.43 22.54
N HIS A 61 -21.21 -6.10 22.54
CA HIS A 61 -20.86 -5.28 21.38
C HIS A 61 -19.83 -4.22 21.72
N LEU A 62 -18.82 -4.07 20.87
CA LEU A 62 -17.73 -3.11 21.09
C LEU A 62 -18.19 -1.65 21.06
N PHE A 63 -19.18 -1.32 20.21
CA PHE A 63 -19.77 0.03 20.10
C PHE A 63 -21.16 0.15 20.72
N GLY A 64 -21.57 -0.85 21.51
CA GLY A 64 -22.78 -0.78 22.32
C GLY A 64 -22.51 0.03 23.58
N TYR A 65 -23.43 0.87 24.02
CA TYR A 65 -23.35 1.57 25.30
C TYR A 65 -24.72 1.57 25.99
N ARG A 66 -24.71 1.70 27.31
CA ARG A 66 -25.93 1.87 28.12
C ARG A 66 -25.98 3.29 28.66
N LEU A 67 -27.16 3.91 28.64
CA LEU A 67 -27.38 5.21 29.29
C LEU A 67 -27.50 5.03 30.80
N TRP A 68 -28.11 3.91 31.22
CA TRP A 68 -28.32 3.53 32.62
C TRP A 68 -28.14 2.01 32.77
N PRO A 69 -27.79 1.49 33.96
CA PRO A 69 -27.52 0.06 34.17
C PRO A 69 -28.66 -0.87 33.71
N THR A 70 -29.91 -0.41 33.85
CA THR A 70 -31.15 -1.13 33.54
C THR A 70 -31.66 -0.93 32.10
N THR A 71 -31.04 -0.05 31.31
CA THR A 71 -31.49 0.20 29.94
C THR A 71 -30.94 -0.82 28.94
N PRO A 72 -31.72 -1.14 27.88
CA PRO A 72 -31.22 -1.96 26.80
C PRO A 72 -30.03 -1.28 26.12
N PRO A 73 -29.02 -2.05 25.69
CA PRO A 73 -27.83 -1.49 25.05
C PRO A 73 -28.17 -0.83 23.73
N ARG A 74 -27.50 0.29 23.44
CA ARG A 74 -27.69 1.09 22.23
C ARG A 74 -26.40 1.15 21.45
N LEU A 75 -26.49 1.10 20.13
CA LEU A 75 -25.34 1.36 19.28
C LEU A 75 -25.01 2.85 19.28
N ALA A 76 -23.72 3.18 19.26
CA ALA A 76 -23.25 4.55 19.08
C ALA A 76 -23.88 5.20 17.85
N ARG A 77 -24.61 6.30 18.05
CA ARG A 77 -25.27 7.09 17.01
C ARG A 77 -24.69 8.51 16.96
N LYS A 78 -24.99 9.25 15.89
CA LYS A 78 -24.49 10.63 15.67
C LYS A 78 -22.96 10.73 15.77
N ILE A 79 -22.24 9.83 15.08
CA ILE A 79 -20.76 9.77 15.11
C ILE A 79 -20.13 11.13 14.80
N THR A 80 -20.65 11.85 13.80
CA THR A 80 -20.19 13.21 13.46
C THR A 80 -20.18 14.13 14.68
N ASN A 81 -21.28 14.18 15.45
CA ASN A 81 -21.34 15.01 16.65
C ASN A 81 -20.34 14.56 17.71
N ARG A 82 -20.14 13.24 17.87
CA ARG A 82 -19.16 12.71 18.84
C ARG A 82 -17.73 13.07 18.45
N ILE A 83 -17.40 13.05 17.16
CA ILE A 83 -16.10 13.51 16.64
C ILE A 83 -15.93 15.01 16.92
N MET A 84 -16.97 15.81 16.70
CA MET A 84 -16.90 17.25 17.00
C MET A 84 -16.70 17.52 18.50
N VAL A 85 -17.44 16.82 19.38
CA VAL A 85 -17.24 16.94 20.84
C VAL A 85 -15.84 16.49 21.24
N PHE A 86 -15.31 15.42 20.63
CA PHE A 86 -13.95 14.99 20.88
C PHE A 86 -12.91 16.02 20.44
N ARG A 87 -13.11 16.66 19.27
CA ARG A 87 -12.27 17.76 18.80
C ARG A 87 -12.25 18.90 19.81
N GLU A 88 -13.42 19.35 20.27
CA GLU A 88 -13.49 20.41 21.29
C GLU A 88 -12.77 19.99 22.57
N HIS A 89 -12.96 18.75 23.03
CA HIS A 89 -12.26 18.24 24.20
C HIS A 89 -10.73 18.22 24.04
N VAL A 90 -10.22 17.86 22.86
CA VAL A 90 -8.77 17.91 22.55
C VAL A 90 -8.27 19.36 22.56
N ASN A 91 -9.04 20.30 22.00
CA ASN A 91 -8.70 21.72 22.04
C ASN A 91 -8.70 22.28 23.46
N ASP A 92 -9.64 21.86 24.31
CA ASP A 92 -9.69 22.26 25.72
C ASP A 92 -8.48 21.74 26.50
N LEU A 93 -8.00 20.53 26.19
CA LEU A 93 -6.87 19.89 26.88
C LEU A 93 -5.50 20.43 26.44
N PHE A 94 -5.33 20.68 25.14
CA PHE A 94 -4.00 20.92 24.54
C PHE A 94 -3.88 22.25 23.80
N GLY A 95 -4.98 22.97 23.61
CA GLY A 95 -5.02 24.25 22.89
C GLY A 95 -5.10 25.45 23.83
N SER A 96 -5.26 26.62 23.21
CA SER A 96 -5.61 27.87 23.86
C SER A 96 -6.69 28.60 23.05
N PRO A 97 -7.42 29.58 23.61
CA PRO A 97 -8.46 30.30 22.87
C PRO A 97 -7.97 30.97 21.59
N GLN A 98 -6.69 31.36 21.53
CA GLN A 98 -6.07 32.00 20.37
C GLN A 98 -5.34 31.02 19.45
N ASN A 99 -5.02 29.82 19.94
CA ASN A 99 -4.30 28.79 19.18
C ASN A 99 -4.87 27.40 19.51
N PRO A 100 -5.92 26.95 18.78
CA PRO A 100 -6.49 25.63 18.99
C PRO A 100 -5.50 24.55 18.57
N PHE A 101 -5.47 23.43 19.30
CA PHE A 101 -4.59 22.30 19.00
C PHE A 101 -4.94 21.65 17.65
N ILE A 102 -6.24 21.51 17.37
CA ILE A 102 -6.76 21.13 16.06
C ILE A 102 -7.12 22.40 15.30
N SER A 103 -6.40 22.63 14.21
CA SER A 103 -6.52 23.83 13.37
C SER A 103 -7.96 24.10 12.91
N ALA A 104 -8.28 25.40 12.79
CA ALA A 104 -9.51 25.89 12.22
C ALA A 104 -9.48 25.84 10.68
N ASP A 105 -10.66 25.97 10.07
CA ASP A 105 -10.85 26.20 8.64
C ASP A 105 -11.08 27.70 8.41
N GLY A 106 -9.97 28.45 8.26
CA GLY A 106 -10.00 29.92 8.31
C GLY A 106 -10.49 30.42 9.67
N ASP A 107 -11.51 31.29 9.66
CA ASP A 107 -12.13 31.82 10.89
C ASP A 107 -13.14 30.86 11.52
N ALA A 108 -13.47 29.74 10.86
CA ALA A 108 -14.48 28.80 11.31
C ALA A 108 -13.85 27.53 11.92
N PRO A 109 -14.45 26.96 12.98
CA PRO A 109 -14.05 25.66 13.49
C PRO A 109 -14.16 24.57 12.41
N TRP A 110 -13.10 23.76 12.21
CA TRP A 110 -13.12 22.70 11.22
C TRP A 110 -14.25 21.70 11.50
N THR A 111 -15.13 21.49 10.51
CA THR A 111 -16.27 20.58 10.65
C THR A 111 -15.92 19.19 10.14
N PHE A 112 -15.67 18.27 11.07
CA PHE A 112 -15.35 16.88 10.73
C PHE A 112 -16.57 16.09 10.27
N THR A 113 -16.41 15.30 9.22
CA THR A 113 -17.40 14.32 8.76
C THR A 113 -16.77 12.94 8.59
N THR A 114 -17.56 11.88 8.79
CA THR A 114 -17.08 10.50 8.54
C THR A 114 -16.66 10.27 7.09
N ARG A 115 -17.16 11.07 6.15
CA ARG A 115 -16.76 11.03 4.74
C ARG A 115 -15.32 11.50 4.55
N GLN A 116 -14.84 12.50 5.29
CA GLN A 116 -13.47 12.99 5.21
C GLN A 116 -12.48 11.89 5.61
N PHE A 117 -12.64 11.30 6.81
CA PHE A 117 -11.79 10.19 7.27
C PHE A 117 -11.77 9.02 6.27
N ARG A 118 -12.94 8.66 5.73
CA ARG A 118 -13.05 7.62 4.70
C ARG A 118 -12.27 8.00 3.43
N ARG A 119 -12.37 9.25 2.97
CA ARG A 119 -11.65 9.74 1.78
C ARG A 119 -10.15 9.74 2.00
N THR A 120 -9.68 10.25 3.14
CA THR A 120 -8.26 10.28 3.50
C THR A 120 -7.67 8.88 3.58
N LEU A 121 -8.33 7.95 4.30
CA LEU A 121 -7.85 6.57 4.39
C LEU A 121 -7.91 5.86 3.02
N ALA A 122 -8.97 6.06 2.24
CA ALA A 122 -9.07 5.52 0.89
C ALA A 122 -7.94 6.06 -0.01
N TRP A 123 -7.60 7.33 0.10
CA TRP A 123 -6.46 7.93 -0.60
C TRP A 123 -5.15 7.23 -0.24
N HIS A 124 -4.81 7.15 1.06
CA HIS A 124 -3.56 6.49 1.48
C HIS A 124 -3.47 5.05 1.00
N ILE A 125 -4.57 4.30 1.06
CA ILE A 125 -4.60 2.93 0.56
C ILE A 125 -4.42 2.90 -0.95
N ALA A 126 -5.11 3.75 -1.72
CA ALA A 126 -5.06 3.75 -3.18
C ALA A 126 -3.66 4.00 -3.75
N HIS A 127 -2.86 4.83 -3.07
CA HIS A 127 -1.52 5.24 -3.53
C HIS A 127 -0.40 4.30 -3.04
N GLN A 128 -0.75 3.17 -2.42
CA GLN A 128 0.17 2.05 -2.25
C GLN A 128 0.21 1.19 -3.53
N PRO A 129 1.29 0.44 -3.79
CA PRO A 129 1.29 -0.59 -4.82
C PRO A 129 0.08 -1.53 -4.68
N PHE A 130 -0.69 -1.71 -5.75
CA PHE A 130 -1.98 -2.44 -5.76
C PHE A 130 -3.07 -1.90 -4.82
N GLY A 131 -2.90 -0.66 -4.37
CA GLY A 131 -3.76 0.04 -3.43
C GLY A 131 -5.22 0.13 -3.84
N VAL A 132 -5.49 0.26 -5.13
CA VAL A 132 -6.86 0.33 -5.65
C VAL A 132 -7.63 -0.97 -5.40
N VAL A 133 -6.99 -2.13 -5.61
CA VAL A 133 -7.58 -3.45 -5.34
C VAL A 133 -7.67 -3.71 -3.84
N ALA A 134 -6.61 -3.38 -3.10
CA ALA A 134 -6.57 -3.50 -1.65
C ALA A 134 -7.67 -2.67 -0.98
N GLY A 135 -7.87 -1.42 -1.45
CA GLY A 135 -8.90 -0.52 -0.96
C GLY A 135 -10.30 -0.96 -1.34
N ALA A 136 -10.54 -1.43 -2.57
CA ALA A 136 -11.82 -2.03 -2.94
C ALA A 136 -12.20 -3.20 -2.01
N ARG A 137 -11.22 -4.03 -1.63
CA ARG A 137 -11.40 -5.10 -0.64
C ARG A 137 -11.65 -4.56 0.77
N GLN A 138 -10.85 -3.60 1.24
CA GLN A 138 -10.96 -3.00 2.59
C GLN A 138 -12.32 -2.34 2.81
N TYR A 139 -12.86 -1.66 1.80
CA TYR A 139 -14.17 -1.01 1.87
C TYR A 139 -15.33 -1.92 1.48
N HIS A 140 -15.08 -3.21 1.19
CA HIS A 140 -16.04 -4.16 0.65
C HIS A 140 -16.85 -3.59 -0.53
N HIS A 141 -16.20 -2.80 -1.39
CA HIS A 141 -16.83 -2.31 -2.60
C HIS A 141 -17.04 -3.47 -3.56
N ALA A 142 -18.26 -3.60 -4.08
CA ALA A 142 -18.61 -4.67 -5.02
C ALA A 142 -17.90 -4.52 -6.39
N LYS A 143 -17.33 -3.34 -6.69
CA LYS A 143 -16.58 -3.04 -7.90
C LYS A 143 -15.39 -2.13 -7.58
N VAL A 144 -14.25 -2.43 -8.20
CA VAL A 144 -12.99 -1.68 -8.07
C VAL A 144 -13.15 -0.21 -8.48
N THR A 145 -13.99 0.06 -9.49
CA THR A 145 -14.28 1.41 -10.00
C THR A 145 -14.90 2.36 -8.96
N MET A 146 -15.60 1.84 -7.95
CA MET A 146 -16.10 2.68 -6.85
C MET A 146 -14.99 3.18 -5.92
N PHE A 147 -13.82 2.54 -5.95
CA PHE A 147 -12.65 2.95 -5.20
C PHE A 147 -11.73 3.89 -6.00
N GLU A 148 -11.71 3.78 -7.33
CA GLU A 148 -10.97 4.70 -8.22
C GLU A 148 -11.42 6.16 -8.08
N GLY A 149 -12.67 6.42 -7.68
CA GLY A 149 -13.15 7.77 -7.36
C GLY A 149 -12.43 8.47 -6.18
N TYR A 150 -11.63 7.73 -5.40
CA TYR A 150 -10.73 8.29 -4.38
C TYR A 150 -9.32 8.57 -4.90
N ALA A 151 -8.97 8.06 -6.09
CA ALA A 151 -7.67 8.22 -6.74
C ALA A 151 -7.60 9.45 -7.68
N GLY A 152 -8.46 10.46 -7.47
CA GLY A 152 -8.25 11.80 -8.06
C GLY A 152 -9.13 12.23 -9.25
N THR A 153 -10.29 11.61 -9.51
CA THR A 153 -11.19 12.03 -10.62
C THR A 153 -12.15 13.18 -10.29
N SER A 154 -11.87 14.03 -9.29
CA SER A 154 -12.80 15.10 -8.85
C SER A 154 -12.31 16.53 -9.17
N ASP A 155 -13.22 17.37 -9.69
CA ASP A 155 -13.02 18.78 -10.13
C ASP A 155 -12.59 19.80 -9.05
N SER A 156 -12.31 19.39 -7.81
CA SER A 156 -12.17 20.31 -6.67
C SER A 156 -10.77 20.89 -6.44
N GLY A 157 -9.92 21.02 -7.46
CA GLY A 157 -8.52 21.51 -7.33
C GLY A 157 -7.54 20.54 -6.64
N PHE A 158 -8.06 19.61 -5.85
CA PHE A 158 -7.34 18.53 -5.16
C PHE A 158 -6.47 17.68 -6.09
N ALA A 159 -6.85 17.49 -7.36
CA ALA A 159 -6.06 16.71 -8.31
C ALA A 159 -4.67 17.32 -8.61
N ALA A 160 -4.56 18.65 -8.58
CA ALA A 160 -3.28 19.34 -8.82
C ALA A 160 -2.35 19.24 -7.60
N GLU A 161 -2.89 19.41 -6.40
CA GLU A 161 -2.16 19.18 -5.14
C GLU A 161 -1.70 17.71 -5.03
N VAL A 162 -2.56 16.76 -5.40
CA VAL A 162 -2.22 15.33 -5.44
C VAL A 162 -1.12 15.05 -6.46
N ALA A 163 -1.18 15.61 -7.67
CA ALA A 163 -0.11 15.41 -8.66
C ALA A 163 1.24 15.99 -8.19
N ALA A 164 1.22 17.07 -7.41
CA ALA A 164 2.41 17.63 -6.79
C ALA A 164 2.98 16.69 -5.70
N GLU A 165 2.12 16.20 -4.79
CA GLU A 165 2.50 15.23 -3.75
C GLU A 165 3.01 13.90 -4.34
N GLU A 166 2.36 13.38 -5.39
CA GLU A 166 2.83 12.19 -6.13
C GLU A 166 4.22 12.40 -6.72
N THR A 167 4.50 13.60 -7.25
CA THR A 167 5.81 13.94 -7.80
C THR A 167 6.88 13.99 -6.70
N VAL A 168 6.53 14.49 -5.51
CA VAL A 168 7.42 14.49 -4.34
C VAL A 168 7.69 13.07 -3.86
N ALA A 169 6.65 12.27 -3.64
CA ALA A 169 6.77 10.88 -3.19
C ALA A 169 7.57 10.01 -4.18
N MET A 170 7.37 10.21 -5.48
CA MET A 170 8.16 9.51 -6.50
C MET A 170 9.62 9.94 -6.48
N LEU A 171 9.90 11.21 -6.20
CA LEU A 171 11.26 11.72 -6.09
C LEU A 171 11.97 11.16 -4.86
N ASP A 172 11.28 11.11 -3.70
CA ASP A 172 11.80 10.49 -2.47
C ASP A 172 12.13 9.01 -2.73
N TYR A 173 11.23 8.28 -3.40
CA TYR A 173 11.47 6.88 -3.73
C TYR A 173 12.66 6.67 -4.68
N VAL A 174 12.81 7.51 -5.73
CA VAL A 174 13.99 7.43 -6.63
C VAL A 174 15.27 7.80 -5.88
N GLU A 175 15.20 8.73 -4.94
CA GLU A 175 16.34 9.09 -4.10
C GLU A 175 16.77 7.94 -3.20
N ASP A 176 15.83 7.22 -2.58
CA ASP A 176 16.13 6.00 -1.82
C ASP A 176 16.80 4.94 -2.71
N LEU A 177 16.28 4.73 -3.94
CA LEU A 177 16.90 3.82 -4.90
C LEU A 177 18.34 4.23 -5.29
N TYR A 178 18.62 5.53 -5.38
CA TYR A 178 19.96 6.05 -5.64
C TYR A 178 20.88 5.83 -4.43
N ARG A 179 20.40 6.13 -3.22
CA ARG A 179 21.17 5.96 -1.97
C ARG A 179 21.55 4.49 -1.78
N ASP A 180 20.59 3.56 -1.88
CA ASP A 180 20.84 2.12 -1.81
C ASP A 180 21.89 1.67 -2.84
N TRP A 181 21.75 2.13 -4.08
CA TRP A 181 22.72 1.82 -5.14
C TRP A 181 24.11 2.42 -4.84
N ASN A 182 24.17 3.64 -4.31
CA ASN A 182 25.44 4.30 -3.96
C ASN A 182 26.13 3.63 -2.76
N ASP A 183 25.36 2.99 -1.88
CA ASP A 183 25.83 2.13 -0.79
C ASP A 183 26.31 0.75 -1.28
N GLY A 184 26.17 0.47 -2.58
CA GLY A 184 26.63 -0.77 -3.23
C GLY A 184 25.57 -1.87 -3.31
N ALA A 185 24.29 -1.57 -3.08
CA ALA A 185 23.22 -2.54 -3.30
C ALA A 185 23.12 -2.95 -4.78
N HIS A 186 22.97 -4.25 -5.02
CA HIS A 186 22.79 -4.79 -6.36
C HIS A 186 21.42 -4.43 -6.93
N SER A 187 21.39 -4.22 -8.24
CA SER A 187 20.17 -4.05 -9.01
C SER A 187 20.10 -5.06 -10.15
N GLY A 188 18.89 -5.46 -10.52
CA GLY A 188 18.66 -6.51 -11.51
C GLY A 188 17.51 -6.19 -12.46
N GLY A 189 17.33 -7.02 -13.48
CA GLY A 189 16.32 -6.83 -14.52
C GLY A 189 16.79 -5.98 -15.70
N GLY A 190 15.98 -5.95 -16.77
CA GLY A 190 16.40 -5.40 -18.06
C GLY A 190 16.64 -3.88 -18.08
N ALA A 191 16.14 -3.14 -17.09
CA ALA A 191 16.40 -1.71 -16.97
C ALA A 191 17.57 -1.37 -16.03
N ALA A 192 18.12 -2.36 -15.30
CA ALA A 192 19.18 -2.16 -14.31
C ALA A 192 20.37 -1.40 -14.89
N GLU A 193 20.98 -1.93 -15.95
CA GLU A 193 22.19 -1.35 -16.56
C GLU A 193 22.00 0.13 -16.94
N ARG A 194 20.88 0.46 -17.60
CA ARG A 194 20.59 1.84 -18.04
C ARG A 194 20.39 2.79 -16.86
N ILE A 195 19.68 2.35 -15.82
CA ILE A 195 19.38 3.20 -14.65
C ILE A 195 20.60 3.32 -13.73
N ASP A 196 21.39 2.27 -13.58
CA ASP A 196 22.61 2.32 -12.79
C ASP A 196 23.69 3.16 -13.49
N ALA A 197 23.74 3.14 -14.84
CA ALA A 197 24.57 4.07 -15.61
C ALA A 197 24.16 5.54 -15.43
N GLU A 198 22.85 5.79 -15.29
CA GLU A 198 22.30 7.11 -14.98
C GLU A 198 22.72 7.57 -13.58
N PHE A 199 22.56 6.71 -12.58
CA PHE A 199 23.03 6.97 -11.21
C PHE A 199 24.54 7.21 -11.17
N GLN A 200 25.33 6.43 -11.91
CA GLN A 200 26.77 6.61 -12.04
C GLN A 200 27.16 7.94 -12.69
N ARG A 201 26.35 8.46 -13.62
CA ARG A 201 26.57 9.82 -14.16
C ARG A 201 26.31 10.86 -13.09
N ILE A 202 25.17 10.77 -12.39
CA ILE A 202 24.77 11.71 -11.33
C ILE A 202 25.83 11.75 -10.22
N ARG A 203 26.28 10.59 -9.74
CA ARG A 203 27.33 10.46 -8.72
C ARG A 203 28.61 11.21 -9.10
N ARG A 204 29.07 11.04 -10.35
CA ARG A 204 30.27 11.71 -10.88
C ARG A 204 30.12 13.22 -10.98
N GLU A 205 28.93 13.71 -11.33
CA GLU A 205 28.64 15.14 -11.43
C GLU A 205 28.54 15.83 -10.06
N LEU A 206 28.06 15.11 -9.05
CA LEU A 206 28.01 15.59 -7.66
C LEU A 206 29.38 15.51 -6.97
N GLY A 207 30.25 14.59 -7.40
CA GLY A 207 31.49 14.31 -6.70
C GLY A 207 31.27 13.44 -5.45
N ASP A 208 30.16 12.72 -5.42
CA ASP A 208 29.77 11.82 -4.34
C ASP A 208 30.77 10.65 -4.21
N LEU A 209 31.07 10.28 -2.97
CA LEU A 209 31.77 9.04 -2.65
C LEU A 209 30.73 7.93 -2.39
N PRO A 210 31.11 6.64 -2.52
CA PRO A 210 30.23 5.55 -2.09
C PRO A 210 29.72 5.80 -0.66
N GLY A 211 28.39 5.77 -0.51
CA GLY A 211 27.68 6.05 0.74
C GLY A 211 27.69 7.49 1.27
N VAL A 212 28.11 8.47 0.48
CA VAL A 212 28.05 9.90 0.84
C VAL A 212 27.40 10.71 -0.27
N VAL A 213 26.36 11.47 0.08
CA VAL A 213 25.73 12.47 -0.80
C VAL A 213 26.24 13.85 -0.40
N SER A 214 26.92 14.52 -1.31
CA SER A 214 27.57 15.82 -1.09
C SER A 214 26.61 17.01 -1.16
N ASP A 215 25.53 16.91 -1.95
CA ASP A 215 24.53 17.96 -2.17
C ASP A 215 23.14 17.34 -2.45
N GLU A 216 22.30 17.28 -1.42
CA GLU A 216 20.96 16.67 -1.49
C GLU A 216 20.02 17.42 -2.45
N LEU A 217 20.08 18.77 -2.49
CA LEU A 217 19.19 19.56 -3.33
C LEU A 217 19.52 19.38 -4.81
N ARG A 218 20.82 19.33 -5.13
CA ARG A 218 21.30 19.08 -6.49
C ARG A 218 21.02 17.64 -6.91
N LEU A 219 21.21 16.65 -6.03
CA LEU A 219 20.82 15.26 -6.27
C LEU A 219 19.34 15.17 -6.67
N ARG A 220 18.43 15.73 -5.86
CA ARG A 220 16.98 15.73 -6.14
C ARG A 220 16.64 16.39 -7.47
N THR A 221 17.36 17.46 -7.83
CA THR A 221 17.17 18.12 -9.13
C THR A 221 17.55 17.20 -10.29
N MET A 222 18.65 16.46 -10.17
CA MET A 222 19.14 15.55 -11.21
C MET A 222 18.27 14.29 -11.34
N LEU A 223 17.73 13.76 -10.23
CA LEU A 223 16.87 12.57 -10.24
C LEU A 223 15.45 12.83 -10.79
N ARG A 224 14.98 14.08 -10.78
CA ARG A 224 13.60 14.46 -11.13
C ARG A 224 13.11 13.93 -12.48
N HIS A 225 13.99 13.75 -13.46
CA HIS A 225 13.58 13.25 -14.77
C HIS A 225 13.17 11.76 -14.75
N LEU A 226 13.71 10.97 -13.82
CA LEU A 226 13.39 9.55 -13.69
C LEU A 226 11.96 9.32 -13.20
N THR A 227 11.44 10.21 -12.34
CA THR A 227 10.07 10.11 -11.80
C THR A 227 8.99 10.12 -12.89
N LYS A 228 9.29 10.69 -14.07
CA LYS A 228 8.38 10.73 -15.22
C LYS A 228 8.19 9.38 -15.91
N THR A 229 9.16 8.48 -15.76
CA THR A 229 9.17 7.16 -16.39
C THR A 229 9.03 6.04 -15.37
N LEU A 230 9.24 6.33 -14.10
CA LEU A 230 9.17 5.34 -13.04
C LEU A 230 7.71 5.04 -12.68
N HIS A 231 7.40 3.74 -12.65
CA HIS A 231 6.17 3.20 -12.09
C HIS A 231 6.55 2.10 -11.08
N PRO A 232 6.50 2.39 -9.77
CA PRO A 232 6.86 1.43 -8.75
C PRO A 232 5.93 0.22 -8.74
N GLY A 233 6.46 -0.95 -8.40
CA GLY A 233 5.68 -2.19 -8.35
C GLY A 233 6.21 -3.16 -7.31
N THR A 234 5.37 -4.12 -6.90
CA THR A 234 5.72 -5.01 -5.78
C THR A 234 6.85 -5.99 -6.08
N LEU A 235 6.96 -6.46 -7.32
CA LEU A 235 8.00 -7.42 -7.74
C LEU A 235 9.10 -6.79 -8.59
N ASN A 236 8.86 -5.57 -9.08
CA ASN A 236 9.79 -4.78 -9.86
C ASN A 236 9.27 -3.35 -10.01
N ASP A 237 10.19 -2.42 -10.24
CA ASP A 237 9.93 -1.10 -10.76
C ASP A 237 9.88 -1.14 -12.30
N CYS A 238 9.05 -0.30 -12.91
CA CYS A 238 9.06 -0.12 -14.35
C CYS A 238 9.57 1.27 -14.71
N PHE A 239 10.77 1.35 -15.29
CA PHE A 239 11.27 2.56 -15.94
C PHE A 239 10.80 2.55 -17.40
N PHE A 240 9.57 3.02 -17.59
CA PHE A 240 8.80 2.83 -18.81
C PHE A 240 9.43 3.51 -20.02
N ASN A 241 9.67 2.68 -21.04
CA ASN A 241 9.95 3.11 -22.41
C ASN A 241 9.01 2.33 -23.35
N ALA A 242 8.13 3.05 -24.04
CA ALA A 242 7.10 2.44 -24.89
C ALA A 242 7.69 1.58 -26.03
N ALA A 243 8.87 1.94 -26.57
CA ALA A 243 9.49 1.22 -27.69
C ALA A 243 9.91 -0.21 -27.31
N THR A 244 10.32 -0.40 -26.06
CA THR A 244 10.84 -1.66 -25.51
C THR A 244 9.85 -2.38 -24.60
N ALA A 245 8.71 -1.75 -24.27
CA ALA A 245 7.70 -2.31 -23.39
C ALA A 245 7.01 -3.55 -23.99
N VAL A 246 7.22 -4.72 -23.37
CA VAL A 246 6.55 -5.99 -23.77
C VAL A 246 5.03 -5.88 -23.64
N CYS A 247 4.54 -5.19 -22.61
CA CYS A 247 3.12 -5.00 -22.34
C CYS A 247 2.42 -4.19 -23.44
N VAL A 248 3.04 -3.14 -23.96
CA VAL A 248 2.48 -2.32 -25.05
C VAL A 248 2.35 -3.13 -26.34
N LYS A 249 3.32 -4.00 -26.65
CA LYS A 249 3.27 -4.86 -27.84
C LYS A 249 2.16 -5.91 -27.79
N ARG A 250 1.65 -6.24 -26.60
CA ARG A 250 0.65 -7.29 -26.37
C ARG A 250 -0.75 -6.76 -26.05
N ALA A 251 -0.87 -5.48 -25.70
CA ALA A 251 -2.14 -4.90 -25.28
C ALA A 251 -2.82 -4.14 -26.42
N THR A 252 -4.14 -4.26 -26.51
CA THR A 252 -4.97 -3.28 -27.23
C THR A 252 -5.16 -2.09 -26.30
N VAL A 253 -4.39 -1.02 -26.51
CA VAL A 253 -4.40 0.15 -25.62
C VAL A 253 -5.56 1.06 -25.98
N VAL A 254 -6.49 1.30 -25.05
CA VAL A 254 -7.46 2.41 -25.14
C VAL A 254 -6.92 3.55 -24.26
N GLY A 255 -6.54 4.67 -24.87
CA GLY A 255 -5.96 5.82 -24.17
C GLY A 255 -4.43 5.79 -24.05
N ARG A 256 -3.88 6.41 -23.00
CA ARG A 256 -2.42 6.47 -22.78
C ARG A 256 -1.91 5.11 -22.27
N PRO A 257 -0.91 4.48 -22.90
CA PRO A 257 -0.37 3.21 -22.44
C PRO A 257 0.25 3.36 -21.05
N VAL A 258 -0.25 2.56 -20.11
CA VAL A 258 0.32 2.42 -18.76
C VAL A 258 1.01 1.05 -18.64
N PRO A 259 2.12 0.93 -17.89
CA PRO A 259 2.79 -0.35 -17.71
C PRO A 259 1.85 -1.41 -17.12
N GLN A 260 1.99 -2.65 -17.61
CA GLN A 260 1.35 -3.82 -17.02
C GLN A 260 2.41 -4.60 -16.25
N HIS A 261 2.54 -4.35 -14.93
CA HIS A 261 3.59 -4.95 -14.09
C HIS A 261 3.55 -6.48 -14.04
N ASN A 262 2.39 -7.09 -14.24
CA ASN A 262 2.27 -8.55 -14.37
C ASN A 262 3.04 -9.13 -15.58
N MET A 263 3.39 -8.30 -16.57
CA MET A 263 4.22 -8.69 -17.71
C MET A 263 5.68 -8.26 -17.57
N CYS A 264 6.07 -7.69 -16.43
CA CYS A 264 7.40 -7.10 -16.25
C CYS A 264 8.47 -8.11 -15.83
N LEU A 265 8.15 -9.39 -15.61
CA LEU A 265 9.14 -10.37 -15.15
C LEU A 265 10.39 -10.44 -16.05
N ARG A 266 10.19 -10.39 -17.37
CA ARG A 266 11.26 -10.41 -18.39
C ARG A 266 11.27 -9.16 -19.27
N CYS A 267 10.63 -8.08 -18.83
CA CYS A 267 10.52 -6.87 -19.65
C CYS A 267 11.83 -6.06 -19.57
N PRO A 268 12.33 -5.51 -20.69
CA PRO A 268 13.49 -4.61 -20.70
C PRO A 268 13.32 -3.35 -19.84
N ASN A 269 12.08 -2.99 -19.49
CA ASN A 269 11.80 -1.82 -18.65
C ASN A 269 11.77 -2.14 -17.15
N ALA A 270 11.94 -3.39 -16.76
CA ALA A 270 11.85 -3.81 -15.37
C ALA A 270 13.21 -3.65 -14.68
N ARG A 271 13.23 -2.93 -13.55
CA ARG A 271 14.36 -2.88 -12.61
C ARG A 271 13.92 -3.49 -11.28
N ARG A 272 14.86 -4.12 -10.60
CA ARG A 272 14.71 -4.68 -9.25
C ARG A 272 15.87 -4.22 -8.40
N SER A 273 15.65 -4.18 -7.10
CA SER A 273 16.57 -3.73 -6.06
C SER A 273 16.25 -4.46 -4.76
N ALA A 274 17.01 -4.17 -3.70
CA ALA A 274 16.78 -4.72 -2.36
C ALA A 274 15.33 -4.59 -1.87
N VAL A 275 14.63 -3.51 -2.22
CA VAL A 275 13.20 -3.28 -1.89
C VAL A 275 12.28 -4.42 -2.35
N HIS A 276 12.62 -5.04 -3.48
CA HIS A 276 11.80 -6.09 -4.11
C HIS A 276 12.10 -7.48 -3.57
N ARG A 277 13.29 -7.67 -2.99
CA ARG A 277 13.79 -8.99 -2.56
C ARG A 277 12.80 -9.73 -1.66
N PRO A 278 12.27 -9.15 -0.56
CA PRO A 278 11.37 -9.89 0.33
C PRO A 278 10.10 -10.34 -0.39
N ARG A 279 9.60 -9.53 -1.33
CA ARG A 279 8.37 -9.83 -2.08
C ARG A 279 8.58 -10.92 -3.13
N LEU A 280 9.76 -10.95 -3.77
CA LEU A 280 10.17 -12.03 -4.66
C LEU A 280 10.29 -13.35 -3.90
N ALA A 281 10.90 -13.34 -2.71
CA ALA A 281 10.98 -14.51 -1.83
C ALA A 281 9.58 -15.02 -1.44
N THR A 282 8.69 -14.14 -0.96
CA THR A 282 7.30 -14.52 -0.66
C THR A 282 6.58 -15.12 -1.87
N ALA A 283 6.77 -14.55 -3.07
CA ALA A 283 6.15 -15.07 -4.30
C ALA A 283 6.70 -16.46 -4.68
N ARG A 284 7.99 -16.70 -4.47
CA ARG A 284 8.65 -17.99 -4.71
C ARG A 284 8.13 -19.04 -3.73
N ASP A 285 8.08 -18.70 -2.45
CA ASP A 285 7.65 -19.63 -1.40
C ASP A 285 6.19 -20.04 -1.60
N GLN A 286 5.32 -19.10 -1.98
CA GLN A 286 3.93 -19.40 -2.38
C GLN A 286 3.84 -20.33 -3.58
N ALA A 287 4.74 -20.18 -4.57
CA ALA A 287 4.78 -21.04 -5.74
C ALA A 287 5.28 -22.45 -5.39
N LEU A 288 6.25 -22.58 -4.49
CA LEU A 288 6.75 -23.86 -3.97
C LEU A 288 5.68 -24.60 -3.14
N ASP A 289 4.95 -23.88 -2.29
CA ASP A 289 3.83 -24.43 -1.52
C ASP A 289 2.72 -24.95 -2.44
N LEU A 290 2.39 -24.19 -3.49
CA LEU A 290 1.44 -24.60 -4.50
C LEU A 290 1.94 -25.85 -5.25
N GLN A 291 3.22 -25.91 -5.62
CA GLN A 291 3.80 -27.06 -6.31
C GLN A 291 3.72 -28.31 -5.44
N THR A 292 4.04 -28.19 -4.15
CA THR A 292 3.94 -29.26 -3.16
C THR A 292 2.50 -29.73 -2.99
N SER A 293 1.55 -28.81 -2.96
CA SER A 293 0.12 -29.11 -2.83
C SER A 293 -0.43 -29.82 -4.07
N CYS A 294 -0.03 -29.37 -5.27
CA CYS A 294 -0.36 -30.01 -6.54
C CYS A 294 0.08 -31.47 -6.58
N THR A 295 1.30 -31.78 -6.13
CA THR A 295 1.81 -33.16 -6.04
C THR A 295 0.96 -34.06 -5.13
N LYS A 296 0.31 -33.49 -4.10
CA LYS A 296 -0.55 -34.22 -3.16
C LYS A 296 -2.00 -34.35 -3.61
N ALA A 297 -2.49 -33.45 -4.46
CA ALA A 297 -3.92 -33.30 -4.79
C ALA A 297 -4.42 -34.18 -5.96
N GLY A 298 -3.54 -34.92 -6.65
CA GLY A 298 -3.88 -35.76 -7.81
C GLY A 298 -3.26 -35.24 -9.12
N PRO A 299 -3.65 -35.77 -10.30
CA PRO A 299 -3.00 -35.44 -11.56
C PRO A 299 -3.27 -33.99 -11.97
N VAL A 300 -2.26 -33.14 -11.81
CA VAL A 300 -2.23 -31.77 -12.32
C VAL A 300 -1.74 -31.80 -13.78
N PRO A 301 -2.36 -31.04 -14.71
CA PRO A 301 -1.95 -31.00 -16.10
C PRO A 301 -0.45 -30.69 -16.25
N GLN A 302 0.26 -31.43 -17.12
CA GLN A 302 1.70 -31.28 -17.33
C GLN A 302 2.12 -29.83 -17.64
N LEU A 303 1.29 -29.10 -18.41
CA LEU A 303 1.55 -27.69 -18.73
C LEU A 303 1.50 -26.78 -17.48
N GLN A 304 0.65 -27.07 -16.50
CA GLN A 304 0.61 -26.31 -15.25
C GLN A 304 1.86 -26.59 -14.40
N HIS A 305 2.32 -27.84 -14.36
CA HIS A 305 3.60 -28.16 -13.72
C HIS A 305 4.77 -27.43 -14.36
N ILE A 306 4.87 -27.46 -15.69
CA ILE A 306 5.94 -26.76 -16.43
C ILE A 306 5.89 -25.25 -16.16
N ALA A 307 4.69 -24.65 -16.19
CA ALA A 307 4.52 -23.23 -15.92
C ALA A 307 4.93 -22.85 -14.50
N LEU A 308 4.55 -23.66 -13.50
CA LEU A 308 4.87 -23.40 -12.10
C LEU A 308 6.37 -23.56 -11.82
N THR A 309 6.98 -24.64 -12.32
CA THR A 309 8.44 -24.84 -12.23
C THR A 309 9.19 -23.70 -12.92
N GLY A 310 8.78 -23.32 -14.13
CA GLY A 310 9.40 -22.21 -14.86
C GLY A 310 9.26 -20.87 -14.13
N TYR A 311 8.14 -20.64 -13.43
CA TYR A 311 7.94 -19.44 -12.62
C TYR A 311 8.84 -19.43 -11.36
N ILE A 312 8.97 -20.57 -10.68
CA ILE A 312 9.89 -20.72 -9.54
C ILE A 312 11.33 -20.45 -9.99
N THR A 313 11.80 -21.11 -11.06
CA THR A 313 13.14 -20.91 -11.61
C THR A 313 13.39 -19.45 -12.00
N GLU A 314 12.39 -18.78 -12.58
CA GLU A 314 12.50 -17.35 -12.87
C GLU A 314 12.68 -16.56 -11.58
N LEU A 315 11.86 -16.78 -10.56
CA LEU A 315 11.97 -16.05 -9.28
C LEU A 315 13.31 -16.29 -8.58
N ASP A 316 13.83 -17.53 -8.60
CA ASP A 316 15.16 -17.84 -8.06
C ASP A 316 16.26 -17.07 -8.78
N ARG A 317 16.22 -17.02 -10.12
CA ARG A 317 17.17 -16.22 -10.91
C ARG A 317 17.09 -14.74 -10.53
N LEU A 318 15.88 -14.20 -10.40
CA LEU A 318 15.67 -12.79 -10.03
C LEU A 318 16.13 -12.47 -8.61
N ILE A 319 16.04 -13.43 -7.71
CA ILE A 319 16.56 -13.33 -6.34
C ILE A 319 18.09 -13.36 -6.37
N GLY A 320 18.70 -14.29 -7.09
CA GLY A 320 20.15 -14.39 -7.25
C GLY A 320 20.78 -13.14 -7.86
N ASP A 321 20.13 -12.55 -8.88
CA ASP A 321 20.53 -11.27 -9.48
C ASP A 321 20.64 -10.14 -8.41
N LEU A 322 19.84 -10.18 -7.34
CA LEU A 322 19.84 -9.18 -6.26
C LEU A 322 20.80 -9.52 -5.11
N ASP A 323 21.12 -10.80 -4.93
CA ASP A 323 22.04 -11.26 -3.89
C ASP A 323 23.51 -11.17 -4.32
N GLY A 324 23.77 -10.86 -5.59
CA GLY A 324 25.12 -10.81 -6.16
C GLY A 324 25.69 -12.20 -6.45
N GLU A 325 24.84 -13.23 -6.53
CA GLU A 325 25.23 -14.58 -6.90
C GLU A 325 25.50 -14.61 -8.40
N GLN A 326 26.78 -14.69 -8.80
CA GLN A 326 27.13 -14.92 -10.20
C GLN A 326 26.63 -16.31 -10.62
N VAL A 327 25.79 -16.36 -11.67
CA VAL A 327 25.45 -17.60 -12.37
C VAL A 327 26.76 -18.24 -12.83
N GLN A 328 27.15 -19.37 -12.22
CA GLN A 328 28.26 -20.17 -12.72
C GLN A 328 27.95 -20.60 -14.16
N PRO A 329 28.91 -20.42 -15.10
CA PRO A 329 28.69 -20.65 -16.53
C PRO A 329 28.38 -22.10 -16.91
#